data_AF-A0A7Z6T690-F1
#
_entry.id   AF-A0A7Z6T690-F1
#
_cell.length_a   1.000
_cell.length_b   1.000
_cell.length_c   1.000
_cell.angle_alpha   90.00
_cell.angle_beta   90.00
_cell.angle_gamma   90.00
#
_symmetry.space_group_name_H-M   'P 1'
#
loop_
_entity.id
_entity.type
_entity.pdbx_description
1 polymer ?
#
loop_
_entity_poly.entity_id
_entity_poly.type
_entity_poly.pdbx_seq_one_letter_code
_entity_poly.pdbx_strand_id
1 'polypeptide(L)'
;MTRPRHFQLRRDTDVSGVSGTGHVADGVVFSDGHAAVHWLGRWPTTTPHPEGLVSVEGVHGHGGATRIVFLDEQAESRAHPTVQGRCPACGGGGLFLGAGGYVTCPHIGCPAPDAASTMLLLQPGHRPAEHCGHQPSEVFTWRHPGQYGECVLRPGRQGSHADQHGARWWATTEQPTTEG
;
A
#
# COMPACT_ATOMS: atom_id res chain seq x y z
N MET A 1 10.72 28.42 -7.54
CA MET A 1 10.88 28.26 -6.08
C MET A 1 10.94 26.77 -5.79
N THR A 2 11.98 26.31 -5.11
CA THR A 2 12.17 24.90 -4.71
C THR A 2 11.14 24.53 -3.65
N ARG A 3 10.67 23.27 -3.61
CA ARG A 3 9.75 22.82 -2.54
C ARG A 3 10.51 22.64 -1.22
N PRO A 4 9.84 22.76 -0.06
CA PRO A 4 10.43 22.35 1.21
C PRO A 4 10.91 20.90 1.15
N ARG A 5 12.05 20.61 1.78
CA ARG A 5 12.64 19.28 1.81
C ARG A 5 12.67 18.72 3.23
N HIS A 6 12.25 17.48 3.40
CA HIS A 6 12.27 16.78 4.68
C HIS A 6 13.61 16.07 4.91
N PHE A 7 14.07 16.09 6.16
CA PHE A 7 15.27 15.37 6.58
C PHE A 7 15.08 14.74 7.97
N GLN A 8 15.95 13.80 8.31
CA GLN A 8 16.12 13.25 9.65
C GLN A 8 17.49 13.63 10.19
N LEU A 9 17.57 13.84 11.50
CA LEU A 9 18.83 13.78 12.22
C LEU A 9 19.10 12.33 12.64
N ARG A 10 20.17 11.78 12.11
CA ARG A 10 20.65 10.42 12.38
C ARG A 10 21.90 10.49 13.24
N ARG A 11 21.77 10.12 14.50
CA ARG A 11 22.87 10.13 15.47
C ARG A 11 23.58 8.79 15.47
N ASP A 12 24.83 8.77 15.03
CA ASP A 12 25.65 7.56 15.01
C ASP A 12 26.30 7.31 16.37
N THR A 13 26.59 8.37 17.14
CA THR A 13 27.17 8.26 18.49
C THR A 13 26.47 9.21 19.45
N ASP A 14 25.97 8.67 20.56
CA ASP A 14 25.46 9.48 21.66
C ASP A 14 26.60 9.81 22.63
N VAL A 15 27.32 10.88 22.33
CA VAL A 15 28.40 11.39 23.19
C VAL A 15 27.90 11.87 24.56
N SER A 16 26.60 12.15 24.70
CA SER A 16 26.00 12.66 25.93
C SER A 16 25.49 11.55 26.85
N GLY A 17 25.15 10.37 26.30
CA GLY A 17 24.46 9.29 27.00
C GLY A 17 22.99 9.57 27.35
N VAL A 18 22.42 10.70 26.90
CA VAL A 18 21.07 11.15 27.27
C VAL A 18 20.04 10.82 26.20
N SER A 19 20.43 10.88 24.93
CA SER A 19 19.49 11.00 23.80
C SER A 19 19.36 9.71 22.99
N GLY A 20 20.29 8.79 23.15
CA GLY A 20 20.44 7.60 22.32
C GLY A 20 20.96 7.87 20.91
N THR A 21 21.15 6.78 20.16
CA THR A 21 21.58 6.76 18.76
C THR A 21 20.39 6.44 17.84
N GLY A 22 20.52 6.73 16.55
CA GLY A 22 19.52 6.43 15.53
C GLY A 22 18.77 7.67 15.05
N HIS A 23 17.48 7.52 14.74
CA HIS A 23 16.61 8.63 14.34
C HIS A 23 16.19 9.43 15.57
N VAL A 24 16.75 10.62 15.74
CA VAL A 24 16.57 11.44 16.95
C VAL A 24 15.70 12.68 16.74
N ALA A 25 15.55 13.13 15.49
CA ALA A 25 14.68 14.25 15.14
C ALA A 25 14.26 14.19 13.68
N ASP A 26 13.04 14.65 13.40
CA ASP A 26 12.58 15.01 12.06
C ASP A 26 12.89 16.49 11.78
N GLY A 27 13.02 16.87 10.52
CA GLY A 27 13.26 18.25 10.15
C GLY A 27 12.79 18.60 8.75
N VAL A 28 12.64 19.90 8.51
CA VAL A 28 12.31 20.47 7.20
C VAL A 28 13.22 21.66 6.92
N VAL A 29 13.73 21.76 5.69
CA VAL A 29 14.32 22.99 5.15
C VAL A 29 13.31 23.58 4.16
N PHE A 30 12.90 24.82 4.42
CA PHE A 30 11.92 25.55 3.65
C PHE A 30 12.53 26.13 2.37
N SER A 31 11.67 26.53 1.45
CA SER A 31 12.05 27.07 0.15
C SER A 31 12.85 28.37 0.19
N ASP A 32 12.79 29.09 1.32
CA ASP A 32 13.52 30.32 1.61
C ASP A 32 14.86 30.07 2.32
N GLY A 33 15.22 28.80 2.57
CA GLY A 33 16.46 28.40 3.22
C GLY A 33 16.39 28.29 4.74
N HIS A 34 15.29 28.72 5.39
CA HIS A 34 15.08 28.48 6.82
C HIS A 34 14.87 26.99 7.09
N ALA A 35 15.14 26.53 8.31
CA ALA A 35 14.86 25.16 8.72
C ALA A 35 14.10 25.09 10.04
N ALA A 36 13.46 23.96 10.30
CA ALA A 36 12.92 23.61 11.62
C ALA A 36 13.24 22.15 11.94
N VAL A 37 13.53 21.88 13.21
CA VAL A 37 13.85 20.55 13.73
C VAL A 37 12.83 20.19 14.80
N HIS A 38 12.22 19.01 14.70
CA HIS A 38 11.32 18.44 15.69
C HIS A 38 12.00 17.24 16.37
N TRP A 39 12.39 17.43 17.63
CA TRP A 39 13.06 16.41 18.43
C TRP A 39 12.08 15.31 18.86
N LEU A 40 12.49 14.06 18.65
CA LEU A 40 11.74 12.89 19.08
C LEU A 40 12.08 12.53 20.53
N GLY A 41 11.18 11.78 21.17
CA GLY A 41 11.39 11.24 22.51
C GLY A 41 10.30 11.63 23.49
N ARG A 42 10.59 11.51 24.80
CA ARG A 42 9.62 11.71 25.87
C ARG A 42 9.08 13.16 25.95
N TRP A 43 9.91 14.12 25.58
CA TRP A 43 9.62 15.55 25.67
C TRP A 43 9.89 16.22 24.32
N PRO A 44 9.01 16.03 23.33
CA PRO A 44 9.24 16.53 21.98
C PRO A 44 9.25 18.06 21.97
N THR A 45 10.16 18.63 21.20
CA THR A 45 10.32 20.09 21.07
C THR A 45 10.61 20.42 19.61
N THR A 46 10.02 21.50 19.10
CA THR A 46 10.30 22.02 17.76
C THR A 46 11.11 23.30 17.86
N THR A 47 12.24 23.36 17.14
CA THR A 47 13.17 24.50 17.18
C THR A 47 13.35 25.07 15.77
N PRO A 48 13.09 26.38 15.56
CA PRO A 48 13.39 27.04 14.29
C PRO A 48 14.90 27.32 14.16
N HIS A 49 15.40 27.21 12.95
CA HIS A 49 16.78 27.48 12.54
C HIS A 49 16.79 28.49 11.39
N PRO A 50 16.85 29.80 11.70
CA PRO A 50 16.81 30.84 10.68
C PRO A 50 18.00 30.80 9.69
N GLU A 51 19.16 30.31 10.10
CA GLU A 51 20.30 30.12 9.17
C GLU A 51 20.26 28.77 8.44
N GLY A 52 19.12 28.09 8.48
CA GLY A 52 18.89 26.85 7.74
C GLY A 52 19.77 25.70 8.23
N LEU A 53 20.19 24.88 7.27
CA LEU A 53 20.95 23.65 7.54
C LEU A 53 22.33 23.92 8.15
N VAL A 54 22.92 25.09 7.89
CA VAL A 54 24.23 25.47 8.48
C VAL A 54 24.11 25.57 10.00
N SER A 55 23.05 26.19 10.51
CA SER A 55 22.80 26.25 11.95
C SER A 55 22.44 24.87 12.53
N VAL A 56 21.67 24.06 11.79
CA VAL A 56 21.34 22.69 12.22
C VAL A 56 22.62 21.85 12.38
N GLU A 57 23.50 21.86 11.39
CA GLU A 57 24.75 21.12 11.42
C GLU A 57 25.73 21.67 12.46
N GLY A 58 25.87 22.99 12.55
CA GLY A 58 26.78 23.63 13.51
C GLY A 58 26.41 23.35 14.96
N VAL A 59 25.11 23.34 15.30
CA VAL A 59 24.64 23.10 16.68
C VAL A 59 24.52 21.61 16.98
N HIS A 60 23.99 20.82 16.04
CA HIS A 60 23.56 19.44 16.31
C HIS A 60 24.44 18.38 15.67
N GLY A 61 25.35 18.74 14.76
CA GLY A 61 26.19 17.80 14.02
C GLY A 61 27.25 17.12 14.89
N HIS A 62 27.68 17.76 15.98
CA HIS A 62 28.65 17.22 16.95
C HIS A 62 29.89 16.60 16.29
N GLY A 63 30.53 17.32 15.37
CA GLY A 63 31.72 16.84 14.66
C GLY A 63 31.48 15.64 13.73
N GLY A 64 30.25 15.48 13.25
CA GLY A 64 29.82 14.37 12.39
C GLY A 64 29.15 13.22 13.14
N ALA A 65 29.03 13.27 14.47
CA ALA A 65 28.33 12.25 15.25
C ALA A 65 26.81 12.24 15.00
N THR A 66 26.25 13.32 14.43
CA THR A 66 24.87 13.37 13.94
C THR A 66 24.85 13.87 12.49
N ARG A 67 24.16 13.14 11.62
CA ARG A 67 24.07 13.42 10.18
C ARG A 67 22.67 13.86 9.78
N ILE A 68 22.59 14.77 8.83
CA ILE A 68 21.36 15.17 8.15
C ILE A 68 21.11 14.19 7.00
N VAL A 69 19.97 13.50 7.01
CA VAL A 69 19.57 12.53 5.97
C VAL A 69 18.28 12.99 5.31
N PHE A 70 18.33 13.40 4.04
CA PHE A 70 17.15 13.82 3.29
C PHE A 70 16.24 12.63 2.93
N LEU A 71 14.94 12.82 3.08
CA LEU A 71 13.94 11.79 2.83
C LEU A 71 13.32 11.88 1.43
N ASP A 72 13.35 13.06 0.81
CA ASP A 72 12.67 13.26 -0.48
C ASP A 72 13.36 12.52 -1.63
N GLU A 73 14.69 12.34 -1.53
CA GLU A 73 15.47 11.53 -2.48
C GLU A 73 15.09 10.03 -2.39
N GLN A 74 14.60 9.57 -1.23
CA GLN A 74 14.10 8.20 -1.06
C GLN A 74 12.68 8.05 -1.64
N ALA A 75 11.86 9.12 -1.63
CA ALA A 75 10.51 9.11 -2.19
C ALA A 75 10.52 9.05 -3.72
N GLU A 76 11.51 9.64 -4.39
CA GLU A 76 11.67 9.55 -5.85
C GLU A 76 11.88 8.10 -6.32
N SER A 77 12.49 7.24 -5.49
CA SER A 77 12.65 5.81 -5.79
C SER A 77 11.39 4.96 -5.53
N ARG A 78 10.36 5.52 -4.88
CA ARG A 78 9.00 4.95 -4.81
C ARG A 78 8.14 5.37 -6.00
N ALA A 79 8.76 5.72 -7.13
CA ALA A 79 8.05 5.88 -8.38
C ALA A 79 7.23 4.60 -8.65
N HIS A 80 5.92 4.78 -8.80
CA HIS A 80 5.04 3.68 -9.13
C HIS A 80 5.54 2.96 -10.39
N PRO A 81 5.61 1.62 -10.41
CA PRO A 81 6.09 0.89 -11.58
C PRO A 81 5.34 1.33 -12.83
N THR A 82 6.07 1.69 -13.89
CA THR A 82 5.45 2.06 -15.17
C THR A 82 4.86 0.81 -15.83
N VAL A 83 3.65 0.94 -16.34
CA VAL A 83 2.95 -0.09 -17.12
C VAL A 83 3.08 0.28 -18.60
N GLN A 84 3.51 -0.69 -19.41
CA GLN A 84 3.64 -0.51 -20.86
C GLN A 84 2.27 -0.27 -21.50
N GLY A 85 2.24 0.59 -22.52
CA GLY A 85 1.05 0.89 -23.30
C GLY A 85 0.57 2.34 -23.18
N ARG A 86 -0.67 2.56 -23.58
CA ARG A 86 -1.33 3.88 -23.62
C ARG A 86 -2.62 3.84 -22.84
N CYS A 87 -2.99 4.97 -22.26
CA CYS A 87 -4.27 5.14 -21.59
C CYS A 87 -5.43 4.95 -22.59
N PRO A 88 -6.40 4.06 -22.31
CA PRO A 88 -7.56 3.88 -23.19
C PRO A 88 -8.47 5.11 -23.30
N ALA A 89 -8.48 5.97 -22.29
CA ALA A 89 -9.36 7.15 -22.24
C ALA A 89 -8.81 8.35 -23.01
N CYS A 90 -7.49 8.61 -22.94
CA CYS A 90 -6.90 9.81 -23.54
C CYS A 90 -5.77 9.52 -24.55
N GLY A 91 -5.36 8.26 -24.72
CA GLY A 91 -4.24 7.87 -25.61
C GLY A 91 -2.85 8.25 -25.11
N GLY A 92 -2.74 8.91 -23.94
CA GLY A 92 -1.49 9.31 -23.31
C GLY A 92 -0.60 8.10 -22.97
N GLY A 93 0.70 8.23 -23.20
CA GLY A 93 1.68 7.19 -22.88
C GLY A 93 2.09 7.21 -21.40
N GLY A 94 2.60 6.07 -20.92
CA GLY A 94 3.10 5.93 -19.57
C GLY A 94 1.97 5.78 -18.56
N LEU A 95 1.45 4.57 -18.40
CA LEU A 95 0.58 4.21 -17.29
C LEU A 95 1.44 3.85 -16.07
N PHE A 96 0.90 3.89 -14.86
CA PHE A 96 1.61 3.43 -13.66
C PHE A 96 0.76 2.52 -12.79
N LEU A 97 1.41 1.62 -12.04
CA LEU A 97 0.78 0.73 -11.09
C LEU A 97 0.74 1.39 -9.70
N GLY A 98 -0.45 1.86 -9.30
CA GLY A 98 -0.72 2.39 -7.97
C GLY A 98 -0.50 1.35 -6.87
N ALA A 99 -0.30 1.80 -5.63
CA ALA A 99 -0.07 0.90 -4.49
C ALA A 99 -1.22 -0.09 -4.21
N GLY A 100 -2.43 0.24 -4.64
CA GLY A 100 -3.60 -0.64 -4.57
C GLY A 100 -3.73 -1.64 -5.74
N GLY A 101 -2.73 -1.74 -6.61
CA GLY A 101 -2.75 -2.63 -7.78
C GLY A 101 -3.51 -2.07 -9.00
N TYR A 102 -4.00 -0.84 -8.93
CA TYR A 102 -4.69 -0.17 -10.02
C TYR A 102 -3.70 0.43 -11.03
N VAL A 103 -3.94 0.16 -12.31
CA VAL A 103 -3.26 0.82 -13.43
C VAL A 103 -3.92 2.16 -13.72
N THR A 104 -3.14 3.24 -13.63
CA THR A 104 -3.63 4.63 -13.67
C THR A 104 -2.87 5.48 -14.70
N CYS A 105 -3.57 6.41 -15.34
CA CYS A 105 -3.01 7.42 -16.22
C CYS A 105 -2.48 8.63 -15.43
N PRO A 106 -1.24 9.08 -15.68
CA PRO A 106 -0.65 10.23 -14.99
C PRO A 106 -1.04 11.58 -15.63
N HIS A 107 -1.78 11.59 -16.74
CA HIS A 107 -2.13 12.82 -17.44
C HIS A 107 -3.19 13.61 -16.64
N ILE A 108 -2.81 14.79 -16.15
CA ILE A 108 -3.62 15.64 -15.25
C ILE A 108 -4.98 16.08 -15.86
N GLY A 109 -5.17 15.97 -17.18
CA GLY A 109 -6.44 16.24 -17.86
C GLY A 109 -7.21 15.01 -18.35
N CYS A 110 -6.82 13.80 -17.95
CA CYS A 110 -7.47 12.58 -18.44
C CYS A 110 -8.92 12.48 -17.91
N PRO A 111 -9.93 12.28 -18.78
CA PRO A 111 -11.33 12.20 -18.34
C PRO A 111 -11.66 10.91 -17.57
N ALA A 112 -10.87 9.85 -17.75
CA ALA A 112 -11.01 8.58 -17.04
C ALA A 112 -9.62 7.96 -16.78
N PRO A 113 -8.88 8.43 -15.76
CA PRO A 113 -7.50 8.01 -15.52
C PRO A 113 -7.38 6.54 -15.08
N ASP A 114 -8.46 5.93 -14.59
CA ASP A 114 -8.57 4.54 -14.17
C ASP A 114 -9.08 3.59 -15.26
N ALA A 115 -9.35 4.07 -16.48
CA ALA A 115 -9.95 3.28 -17.56
C ALA A 115 -9.20 1.98 -17.87
N ALA A 116 -7.87 1.97 -17.73
CA ALA A 116 -7.07 0.77 -17.87
C ALA A 116 -7.41 -0.29 -16.81
N SER A 117 -7.54 0.12 -15.54
CA SER A 117 -7.98 -0.77 -14.45
C SER A 117 -9.39 -1.28 -14.67
N THR A 118 -10.32 -0.40 -15.04
CA THR A 118 -11.71 -0.76 -15.33
C THR A 118 -11.78 -1.79 -16.44
N MET A 119 -11.04 -1.61 -17.53
CA MET A 119 -10.99 -2.60 -18.60
C MET A 119 -10.41 -3.94 -18.13
N LEU A 120 -9.31 -3.94 -17.37
CA LEU A 120 -8.71 -5.17 -16.81
C LEU A 120 -9.68 -5.93 -15.91
N LEU A 121 -10.44 -5.23 -15.08
CA LEU A 121 -11.44 -5.83 -14.20
C LEU A 121 -12.67 -6.35 -14.97
N LEU A 122 -12.98 -5.76 -16.12
CA LEU A 122 -14.10 -6.15 -16.99
C LEU A 122 -13.72 -7.21 -18.03
N GLN A 123 -12.46 -7.67 -18.08
CA GLN A 123 -12.07 -8.72 -19.03
C GLN A 123 -12.80 -10.03 -18.74
N PRO A 124 -13.59 -10.58 -19.69
CA PRO A 124 -14.21 -11.89 -19.54
C PRO A 124 -13.11 -12.95 -19.48
N GLY A 125 -12.90 -13.51 -18.29
CA GLY A 125 -11.84 -14.49 -18.00
C GLY A 125 -11.14 -14.26 -16.66
N HIS A 126 -11.29 -13.07 -16.06
CA HIS A 126 -10.74 -12.75 -14.73
C HIS A 126 -11.84 -12.53 -13.67
N ARG A 127 -12.94 -13.27 -13.78
CA ARG A 127 -13.83 -13.44 -12.64
C ARG A 127 -12.99 -14.12 -11.54
N PRO A 128 -13.00 -13.66 -10.27
CA PRO A 128 -12.46 -14.49 -9.20
C PRO A 128 -13.14 -15.84 -9.35
N ALA A 129 -12.34 -16.89 -9.59
CA ALA A 129 -12.90 -18.21 -9.79
C ALA A 129 -13.65 -18.57 -8.50
N GLU A 130 -14.98 -18.56 -8.57
CA GLU A 130 -15.83 -19.27 -7.64
C GLU A 130 -15.55 -20.76 -7.85
N HIS A 131 -14.38 -21.21 -7.39
CA HIS A 131 -13.86 -22.53 -7.68
C HIS A 131 -14.39 -23.48 -6.62
N CYS A 132 -15.49 -24.18 -6.91
CA CYS A 132 -16.01 -25.23 -6.02
C CYS A 132 -15.10 -26.49 -5.95
N GLY A 133 -13.84 -26.41 -6.40
CA GLY A 133 -12.99 -27.59 -6.61
C GLY A 133 -13.45 -28.43 -7.80
N HIS A 134 -12.72 -29.50 -8.16
CA HIS A 134 -13.09 -30.45 -9.20
C HIS A 134 -14.27 -31.36 -8.81
N GLN A 135 -15.27 -30.84 -8.08
CA GLN A 135 -16.43 -31.63 -7.72
C GLN A 135 -17.51 -31.51 -8.80
N PRO A 136 -18.01 -32.64 -9.32
CA PRO A 136 -19.10 -32.62 -10.30
C PRO A 136 -20.37 -32.07 -9.65
N SER A 137 -21.12 -31.27 -10.41
CA SER A 137 -22.39 -30.64 -9.98
C SER A 137 -23.45 -31.64 -9.49
N GLU A 138 -23.28 -32.92 -9.82
CA GLU A 138 -24.19 -34.02 -9.49
C GLU A 138 -24.17 -34.43 -8.01
N VAL A 139 -23.14 -34.05 -7.24
CA VAL A 139 -23.13 -34.28 -5.78
C VAL A 139 -24.21 -33.43 -5.08
N PHE A 140 -24.63 -32.32 -5.69
CA PHE A 140 -25.53 -31.33 -5.09
C PHE A 140 -27.02 -31.51 -5.47
N THR A 141 -27.34 -32.36 -6.45
CA THR A 141 -28.69 -32.47 -7.01
C THR A 141 -29.67 -33.29 -6.16
N TRP A 142 -29.20 -34.09 -5.21
CA TRP A 142 -30.05 -35.04 -4.48
C TRP A 142 -30.85 -34.45 -3.32
N ARG A 143 -30.57 -33.20 -2.89
CA ARG A 143 -31.31 -32.59 -1.77
C ARG A 143 -32.13 -31.35 -2.11
N HIS A 144 -31.73 -30.50 -3.08
CA HIS A 144 -32.50 -29.29 -3.43
C HIS A 144 -32.33 -28.89 -4.91
N PRO A 145 -33.42 -28.86 -5.71
CA PRO A 145 -33.38 -28.41 -7.10
C PRO A 145 -33.44 -26.88 -7.15
N GLY A 146 -32.30 -26.22 -7.32
CA GLY A 146 -32.20 -24.76 -7.47
C GLY A 146 -30.89 -24.33 -8.12
N GLN A 147 -30.89 -23.14 -8.75
CA GLN A 147 -29.68 -22.53 -9.32
C GLN A 147 -28.81 -21.97 -8.19
N TYR A 148 -27.54 -22.43 -8.11
CA TYR A 148 -26.60 -22.06 -7.06
C TYR A 148 -25.88 -20.74 -7.40
N GLY A 149 -25.87 -19.80 -6.46
CA GLY A 149 -25.49 -18.40 -6.72
C GLY A 149 -24.09 -17.98 -6.29
N GLU A 150 -23.46 -18.66 -5.32
CA GLU A 150 -22.08 -18.34 -4.94
C GLU A 150 -21.34 -19.51 -4.26
N CYS A 151 -20.09 -19.77 -4.70
CA CYS A 151 -19.15 -20.68 -4.05
C CYS A 151 -17.97 -19.88 -3.45
N VAL A 152 -17.87 -19.79 -2.12
CA VAL A 152 -16.72 -19.15 -1.45
C VAL A 152 -15.84 -20.22 -0.80
N LEU A 153 -14.99 -20.87 -1.60
CA LEU A 153 -13.89 -21.69 -1.08
C LEU A 153 -12.57 -20.92 -1.22
N ARG A 154 -11.85 -20.76 -0.11
CA ARG A 154 -10.44 -20.34 -0.09
C ARG A 154 -9.57 -21.56 0.22
N PRO A 155 -8.32 -21.64 -0.27
CA PRO A 155 -7.41 -22.72 0.11
C PRO A 155 -7.29 -22.82 1.63
N GLY A 156 -7.59 -24.00 2.20
CA GLY A 156 -7.46 -24.29 3.63
C GLY A 156 -8.65 -23.95 4.53
N ARG A 157 -9.84 -23.63 3.99
CA ARG A 157 -11.08 -23.53 4.79
C ARG A 157 -12.23 -24.34 4.16
N GLN A 158 -13.06 -24.96 5.00
CA GLN A 158 -14.37 -25.47 4.60
C GLN A 158 -15.32 -24.26 4.50
N GLY A 159 -15.85 -23.96 3.32
CA GLY A 159 -16.75 -22.81 3.10
C GLY A 159 -18.23 -23.17 3.25
N SER A 160 -19.06 -22.14 3.38
CA SER A 160 -20.52 -22.24 3.26
C SER A 160 -20.97 -21.84 1.86
N HIS A 161 -21.92 -22.56 1.30
CA HIS A 161 -22.61 -22.21 0.05
C HIS A 161 -23.83 -21.33 0.37
N ALA A 162 -24.25 -20.49 -0.57
CA ALA A 162 -25.53 -19.78 -0.48
C ALA A 162 -26.35 -19.90 -1.77
N ASP A 163 -27.68 -19.92 -1.64
CA ASP A 163 -28.59 -19.80 -2.78
C ASP A 163 -28.85 -18.33 -3.12
N GLN A 164 -29.59 -18.09 -4.20
CA GLN A 164 -30.02 -16.75 -4.64
C GLN A 164 -30.89 -16.01 -3.60
N HIS A 165 -31.34 -16.68 -2.53
CA HIS A 165 -32.12 -16.11 -1.43
C HIS A 165 -31.28 -15.92 -0.15
N GLY A 166 -29.98 -16.20 -0.20
CA GLY A 166 -29.05 -16.01 0.91
C GLY A 166 -29.07 -17.12 1.97
N ALA A 167 -29.75 -18.25 1.72
CA ALA A 167 -29.76 -19.38 2.63
C ALA A 167 -28.40 -20.08 2.58
N ARG A 168 -27.74 -20.29 3.74
CA ARG A 168 -26.37 -20.86 3.82
C ARG A 168 -26.35 -22.31 4.28
N TRP A 169 -25.51 -23.14 3.65
CA TRP A 169 -25.26 -24.52 4.07
C TRP A 169 -23.78 -24.90 4.01
N TRP A 170 -23.41 -25.94 4.76
CA TRP A 170 -22.05 -26.48 4.84
C TRP A 170 -22.02 -27.88 4.23
N ALA A 171 -20.94 -28.21 3.51
CA ALA A 171 -20.69 -29.58 3.09
C ALA A 171 -20.28 -30.40 4.32
N THR A 172 -21.17 -31.23 4.84
CA THR A 172 -20.80 -32.21 5.87
C THR A 172 -20.00 -33.31 5.20
N THR A 173 -18.68 -33.24 5.28
CA THR A 173 -17.80 -34.37 4.93
C THR A 173 -17.95 -35.45 6.01
N GLU A 174 -19.04 -36.19 5.97
CA GLU A 174 -19.21 -37.50 6.62
C GLU A 174 -20.38 -38.21 5.92
N GLN A 175 -20.09 -39.27 5.18
CA GLN A 175 -21.12 -40.21 4.75
C GLN A 175 -21.65 -40.93 6.00
N PRO A 176 -22.96 -41.14 6.18
CA PRO A 176 -23.42 -42.12 7.15
C PRO A 176 -22.92 -43.49 6.67
N THR A 177 -22.00 -44.08 7.44
CA THR A 177 -21.60 -45.49 7.28
C THR A 177 -22.84 -46.35 7.53
N THR A 178 -23.27 -47.07 6.51
CA THR A 178 -24.25 -48.16 6.63
C THR A 178 -23.59 -49.33 7.34
N GLU A 179 -23.87 -49.54 8.63
CA GLU A 179 -23.90 -50.87 9.28
C GLU A 179 -24.86 -50.84 10.47
N GLY A 180 -25.82 -51.77 10.51
CA GLY A 180 -26.76 -52.03 11.61
C GLY A 180 -28.20 -52.20 11.16
#